data_AF-A0A9D5GI31-F1
#
_entry.id   AF-A0A9D5GI31-F1
#
_cell.length_a   1.000
_cell.length_b   1.000
_cell.length_c   1.000
_cell.angle_alpha   90.00
_cell.angle_beta   90.00
_cell.angle_gamma   90.00
#
_symmetry.space_group_name_H-M   'P 1'
#
loop_
_entity.id
_entity.type
_entity.pdbx_description
1 polymer ?
#
loop_
_entity_poly.entity_id
_entity_poly.type
_entity_poly.pdbx_seq_one_letter_code
_entity_poly.pdbx_strand_id
1 'polypeptide(L)'
;MRPFERHGAIVERLPHVDGLRAVAILTVVTSHAAKYTLDYHHSSLFHMLYEGAHGVDLFFVISGLCLAYPILQRLRRTGFADFSLPHVFGRRILRIGPPFWCAFAVILIVALAVVGAGSQLPWPTVKMPTAFSAVQQLLFIDPKNELCGSFWTLAIEFRWYLAFPCLLWLWIRSPILFAAVGVGSYSVHPFTSLPVADFWVIASVHVGNHRG
;
A
#
# COMPACT_ATOMS: atom_id res chain seq x y z
N MET A 1 -42.46 0.72 25.89
CA MET A 1 -41.01 0.44 25.80
C MET A 1 -40.72 -0.12 24.41
N ARG A 2 -40.07 0.65 23.52
CA ARG A 2 -39.64 0.18 22.20
C ARG A 2 -38.16 -0.21 22.27
N PRO A 3 -37.76 -1.45 21.92
CA PRO A 3 -36.37 -1.86 22.00
C PRO A 3 -35.57 -1.26 20.85
N PHE A 4 -34.45 -0.62 21.20
CA PHE A 4 -33.30 -0.23 20.40
C PHE A 4 -33.30 -0.71 18.95
N GLU A 5 -33.74 0.18 18.04
CA GLU A 5 -33.37 0.12 16.64
C GLU A 5 -31.85 0.29 16.55
N ARG A 6 -31.16 -0.85 16.38
CA ARG A 6 -29.77 -0.87 15.96
C ARG A 6 -29.71 -0.20 14.59
N HIS A 7 -29.39 1.09 14.58
CA HIS A 7 -28.80 1.76 13.42
C HIS A 7 -27.39 1.20 13.20
N GLY A 8 -27.32 -0.09 12.91
CA GLY A 8 -26.19 -0.69 12.24
C GLY A 8 -26.25 -0.14 10.83
N ALA A 9 -25.68 1.05 10.62
CA ALA A 9 -25.36 1.55 9.31
C ALA A 9 -24.48 0.48 8.66
N ILE A 10 -25.12 -0.43 7.92
CA ILE A 10 -24.45 -1.29 6.97
C ILE A 10 -23.83 -0.29 6.02
N VAL A 11 -22.53 -0.04 6.21
CA VAL A 11 -21.71 0.59 5.18
C VAL A 11 -22.01 -0.22 3.93
N GLU A 12 -22.72 0.39 2.99
CA GLU A 12 -23.13 -0.24 1.75
C GLU A 12 -21.85 -0.72 1.08
N ARG A 13 -21.53 -2.00 1.27
CA ARG A 13 -20.38 -2.61 0.61
C ARG A 13 -20.76 -2.64 -0.85
N LEU A 14 -19.89 -2.11 -1.70
CA LEU A 14 -20.02 -2.21 -3.14
C LEU A 14 -19.31 -3.51 -3.56
N PRO A 15 -19.99 -4.67 -3.63
CA PRO A 15 -19.36 -5.94 -3.94
C PRO A 15 -18.63 -5.94 -5.29
N HIS A 16 -19.14 -5.16 -6.25
CA HIS A 16 -18.50 -4.95 -7.56
C HIS A 16 -17.09 -4.35 -7.45
N VAL A 17 -16.88 -3.43 -6.49
CA VAL A 17 -15.59 -2.76 -6.28
C VAL A 17 -14.62 -3.70 -5.55
N ASP A 18 -15.11 -4.52 -4.61
CA ASP A 18 -14.32 -5.58 -3.99
C ASP A 18 -13.85 -6.63 -5.02
N GLY A 19 -14.67 -6.95 -6.02
CA GLY A 19 -14.30 -7.83 -7.14
C GLY A 19 -13.20 -7.24 -8.03
N LEU A 20 -13.27 -5.94 -8.33
CA LEU A 20 -12.23 -5.25 -9.10
C LEU A 20 -10.89 -5.22 -8.35
N ARG A 21 -10.93 -5.09 -7.02
CA ARG A 21 -9.71 -5.23 -6.18
C ARG A 21 -9.12 -6.63 -6.28
N ALA A 22 -9.95 -7.68 -6.33
CA ALA A 22 -9.46 -9.05 -6.48
C ALA A 22 -8.76 -9.25 -7.84
N VAL A 23 -9.30 -8.68 -8.92
CA VAL A 23 -8.66 -8.69 -10.24
C VAL A 23 -7.32 -7.95 -10.21
N ALA A 24 -7.28 -6.76 -9.59
CA ALA A 24 -6.04 -6.00 -9.42
C ALA A 24 -4.98 -6.81 -8.64
N ILE A 25 -5.35 -7.45 -7.53
CA ILE A 25 -4.43 -8.31 -6.77
C ILE A 25 -3.95 -9.50 -7.62
N LEU A 26 -4.85 -10.14 -8.37
CA LEU A 26 -4.50 -11.31 -9.17
C LEU A 26 -3.48 -10.94 -10.25
N THR A 27 -3.67 -9.83 -10.95
CA THR A 27 -2.70 -9.34 -11.96
C THR A 27 -1.31 -9.08 -11.34
N VAL A 28 -1.25 -8.50 -10.14
CA VAL A 28 0.01 -8.27 -9.42
C VAL A 28 0.67 -9.59 -9.00
N VAL A 29 -0.10 -10.55 -8.48
CA VAL A 29 0.42 -11.88 -8.09
C VAL A 29 0.93 -12.63 -9.31
N THR A 30 0.21 -12.61 -10.43
CA THR A 30 0.65 -13.24 -11.68
C THR A 30 1.92 -12.58 -12.21
N SER A 31 2.01 -11.25 -12.15
CA SER A 31 3.21 -10.50 -12.55
C SER A 31 4.43 -10.88 -11.68
N HIS A 32 4.25 -10.97 -10.36
CA HIS A 32 5.32 -11.43 -9.45
C HIS A 32 5.69 -12.89 -9.70
N ALA A 33 4.71 -13.78 -9.89
CA ALA A 33 4.95 -15.18 -10.20
C ALA A 33 5.76 -15.31 -11.49
N ALA A 34 5.35 -14.65 -12.58
CA ALA A 34 6.08 -14.65 -13.84
C ALA A 34 7.51 -14.12 -13.70
N LYS A 35 7.72 -13.06 -12.90
CA LYS A 35 9.06 -12.52 -12.61
C LYS A 35 9.98 -13.52 -11.91
N TYR A 36 9.45 -14.42 -11.07
CA TYR A 36 10.26 -15.36 -10.28
C TYR A 36 10.33 -16.78 -10.85
N THR A 37 9.40 -17.17 -11.73
CA THR A 37 9.35 -18.53 -12.29
C THR A 37 9.79 -18.62 -13.75
N LEU A 38 9.73 -17.52 -14.51
CA LEU A 38 10.03 -17.52 -15.94
C LEU A 38 11.30 -16.75 -16.24
N ASP A 39 12.38 -17.48 -16.54
CA ASP A 39 13.69 -16.94 -16.97
C ASP A 39 13.69 -16.48 -18.45
N TYR A 40 12.53 -16.08 -18.97
CA TYR A 40 12.31 -15.82 -20.39
C TYR A 40 12.29 -14.32 -20.69
N HIS A 41 13.47 -13.73 -20.80
CA HIS A 41 13.69 -12.30 -21.04
C HIS A 41 13.20 -11.75 -22.41
N HIS A 42 12.53 -12.53 -23.27
CA HIS A 42 12.28 -12.12 -24.67
C HIS A 42 10.90 -12.49 -25.28
N SER A 43 9.90 -12.90 -24.48
CA SER A 43 8.56 -13.18 -25.03
C SER A 43 7.60 -11.97 -24.90
N SER A 44 6.78 -11.72 -25.92
CA SER A 44 5.72 -10.69 -25.88
C SER A 44 4.71 -10.91 -24.76
N LEU A 45 4.50 -12.18 -24.36
CA LEU A 45 3.71 -12.56 -23.18
C LEU A 45 4.34 -12.08 -21.87
N PHE A 46 5.67 -12.10 -21.73
CA PHE A 46 6.35 -11.57 -20.55
C PHE A 46 6.12 -10.06 -20.42
N HIS A 47 6.25 -9.31 -21.52
CA HIS A 47 5.94 -7.87 -21.49
C HIS A 47 4.50 -7.61 -21.04
N MET A 48 3.51 -8.33 -21.59
CA MET A 48 2.11 -8.18 -21.18
C MET A 48 1.85 -8.54 -19.70
N LEU A 49 2.57 -9.53 -19.16
CA LEU A 49 2.47 -9.93 -17.74
C LEU A 49 3.25 -9.00 -16.81
N TYR A 50 4.34 -8.41 -17.29
CA TYR A 50 5.13 -7.41 -16.58
C TYR A 50 4.39 -6.07 -16.49
N GLU A 51 3.65 -5.69 -17.53
CA GLU A 51 2.66 -4.60 -17.50
C GLU A 51 1.56 -4.83 -16.44
N GLY A 52 1.34 -6.08 -16.01
CA GLY A 52 0.52 -6.42 -14.84
C GLY A 52 1.00 -5.79 -13.52
N ALA A 53 2.21 -5.24 -13.47
CA ALA A 53 2.69 -4.39 -12.38
C ALA A 53 1.84 -3.11 -12.22
N HIS A 54 1.22 -2.61 -13.31
CA HIS A 54 0.22 -1.53 -13.24
C HIS A 54 -1.05 -1.91 -12.46
N GLY A 55 -1.24 -3.20 -12.16
CA GLY A 55 -2.26 -3.66 -11.23
C GLY A 55 -2.12 -3.05 -9.83
N VAL A 56 -0.91 -2.62 -9.44
CA VAL A 56 -0.67 -1.89 -8.19
C VAL A 56 -1.34 -0.51 -8.21
N ASP A 57 -1.24 0.22 -9.32
CA ASP A 57 -1.87 1.54 -9.47
C ASP A 57 -3.40 1.42 -9.42
N LEU A 58 -3.94 0.42 -10.13
CA LEU A 58 -5.37 0.11 -10.09
C LEU A 58 -5.83 -0.27 -8.69
N PHE A 59 -5.05 -1.09 -7.96
CA PHE A 59 -5.32 -1.44 -6.57
C PHE A 59 -5.38 -0.19 -5.67
N PHE A 60 -4.47 0.76 -5.83
CA PHE A 60 -4.46 1.99 -5.04
C PHE A 60 -5.68 2.87 -5.33
N VAL A 61 -6.04 3.06 -6.60
CA VAL A 61 -7.23 3.84 -6.99
C VAL A 61 -8.50 3.23 -6.40
N ILE A 62 -8.66 1.91 -6.51
CA ILE A 62 -9.83 1.19 -5.98
C ILE A 62 -9.87 1.26 -4.45
N SER A 63 -8.73 1.06 -3.79
CA SER A 63 -8.63 1.13 -2.33
C SER A 63 -8.96 2.54 -1.81
N GLY A 64 -8.51 3.59 -2.50
CA GLY A 64 -8.91 4.97 -2.23
C GLY A 64 -10.41 5.22 -2.38
N LEU A 65 -11.02 4.69 -3.46
CA LEU A 65 -12.47 4.79 -3.68
C LEU A 65 -13.26 4.08 -2.57
N CYS A 66 -12.86 2.85 -2.20
CA CYS A 66 -13.45 2.09 -1.10
C CYS A 66 -13.33 2.79 0.26
N LEU A 67 -12.32 3.65 0.43
CA LEU A 67 -12.11 4.43 1.64
C LEU A 67 -13.01 5.67 1.65
N ALA A 68 -13.04 6.42 0.55
CA ALA A 68 -13.76 7.68 0.44
C ALA A 68 -15.28 7.52 0.35
N TYR A 69 -15.77 6.53 -0.41
CA TYR A 69 -17.20 6.39 -0.74
C TYR A 69 -18.12 6.25 0.48
N PRO A 70 -17.89 5.31 1.43
CA PRO A 70 -18.74 5.19 2.62
C PRO A 70 -18.80 6.46 3.46
N ILE A 71 -17.70 7.20 3.47
CA ILE A 71 -17.54 8.39 4.28
C ILE A 71 -18.32 9.54 3.66
N LEU A 72 -18.20 9.72 2.35
CA LEU A 72 -18.99 10.72 1.62
C LEU A 72 -20.48 10.44 1.72
N GLN A 73 -20.90 9.17 1.65
CA GLN A 73 -22.30 8.77 1.83
C GLN A 73 -22.80 9.08 3.24
N ARG A 74 -21.98 8.83 4.28
CA ARG A 74 -22.32 9.17 5.67
C ARG A 74 -22.38 10.68 5.88
N LEU A 75 -21.41 11.42 5.38
CA LEU A 75 -21.38 12.88 5.42
C LEU A 75 -22.62 13.50 4.77
N ARG A 76 -23.07 12.96 3.63
CA ARG A 76 -24.32 13.41 2.98
C ARG A 76 -25.57 13.15 3.82
N ARG A 77 -25.58 12.09 4.63
CA ARG A 77 -26.76 11.69 5.44
C ARG A 77 -26.82 12.35 6.81
N THR A 78 -25.70 12.41 7.53
CA THR A 78 -25.65 12.86 8.93
C THR A 78 -24.96 14.21 9.11
N GLY A 79 -24.46 14.82 8.04
CA GLY A 79 -23.59 15.98 8.12
C GLY A 79 -22.27 15.69 8.85
N PHE A 80 -21.54 16.75 9.17
CA PHE A 80 -20.23 16.69 9.81
C PHE A 80 -20.27 16.42 11.33
N ALA A 81 -21.46 16.46 11.95
CA ALA A 81 -21.62 16.42 13.41
C ALA A 81 -21.32 15.04 14.03
N ASP A 82 -21.44 13.96 13.26
CA ASP A 82 -21.37 12.57 13.76
C ASP A 82 -20.10 11.82 13.33
N PHE A 83 -19.07 12.56 12.93
CA PHE A 83 -17.83 12.00 12.40
C PHE A 83 -16.91 11.49 13.52
N SER A 84 -17.13 10.25 13.96
CA SER A 84 -16.23 9.54 14.88
C SER A 84 -15.11 8.82 14.13
N LEU A 85 -13.92 9.44 14.12
CA LEU A 85 -12.67 8.88 13.55
C LEU A 85 -12.39 7.42 13.95
N PRO A 86 -12.51 7.01 15.24
CA PRO A 86 -12.16 5.65 15.66
C PRO A 86 -13.13 4.60 15.11
N HIS A 87 -14.42 4.93 14.99
CA HIS A 87 -15.45 4.00 14.55
C HIS A 87 -15.37 3.73 13.04
N VAL A 88 -14.95 4.73 12.25
CA VAL A 88 -14.87 4.63 10.79
C VAL A 88 -13.59 3.91 10.34
N PHE A 89 -12.47 4.08 11.06
CA PHE A 89 -11.15 3.62 10.60
C PHE A 89 -10.44 2.61 11.51
N GLY A 90 -10.79 2.51 12.79
CA GLY A 90 -10.10 1.62 13.74
C GLY A 90 -10.15 0.14 13.34
N ARG A 91 -11.29 -0.32 12.79
CA ARG A 91 -11.45 -1.69 12.29
C ARG A 91 -10.56 -1.99 11.06
N ARG A 92 -10.19 -0.97 10.29
CA ARG A 92 -9.36 -1.14 9.08
C ARG A 92 -7.88 -1.27 9.45
N ILE A 93 -7.42 -0.47 10.42
CA ILE A 93 -6.06 -0.58 10.98
C ILE A 93 -5.84 -1.97 11.59
N LEU A 94 -6.80 -2.43 12.40
CA LEU A 94 -6.77 -3.77 13.01
C LEU A 94 -6.92 -4.92 12.01
N ARG A 95 -7.34 -4.65 10.76
CA ARG A 95 -7.40 -5.65 9.70
C ARG A 95 -6.05 -5.81 8.99
N ILE A 96 -5.20 -4.78 8.97
CA ILE A 96 -3.95 -4.77 8.19
C ILE A 96 -2.74 -5.06 9.08
N GLY A 97 -2.72 -4.50 10.30
CA GLY A 97 -1.62 -4.68 11.24
C GLY A 97 -1.31 -6.14 11.55
N PRO A 98 -2.28 -6.94 12.06
CA PRO A 98 -2.00 -8.31 12.47
C PRO A 98 -1.50 -9.22 11.32
N PRO A 99 -2.14 -9.25 10.13
CA PRO A 99 -1.62 -10.03 9.01
C PRO A 99 -0.22 -9.61 8.58
N PHE A 100 0.09 -8.30 8.61
CA PHE A 100 1.42 -7.81 8.29
C PHE A 100 2.48 -8.29 9.29
N TRP A 101 2.24 -8.13 10.59
CA TRP A 101 3.20 -8.56 11.61
C TRP A 101 3.42 -10.07 11.59
N CYS A 102 2.37 -10.86 11.34
CA CYS A 102 2.50 -12.30 11.14
C CYS A 102 3.36 -12.62 9.91
N ALA A 103 3.09 -12.01 8.76
CA ALA A 103 3.87 -12.23 7.54
C ALA A 103 5.34 -11.82 7.72
N PHE A 104 5.59 -10.67 8.33
CA PHE A 104 6.94 -10.19 8.65
C PHE A 104 7.68 -11.17 9.56
N ALA A 105 7.06 -11.62 10.65
CA ALA A 105 7.66 -12.57 11.59
C ALA A 105 8.00 -13.91 10.91
N VAL A 106 7.09 -14.45 10.09
CA VAL A 106 7.32 -15.70 9.36
C VAL A 106 8.49 -15.56 8.40
N ILE A 107 8.54 -14.50 7.59
CA ILE A 107 9.63 -14.28 6.63
C ILE A 107 10.95 -14.09 7.38
N LEU A 108 10.97 -13.36 8.49
CA LEU A 108 12.16 -13.14 9.29
C LEU A 108 12.68 -14.45 9.91
N ILE A 109 11.80 -15.26 10.50
CA ILE A 109 12.17 -16.56 11.10
C ILE A 109 12.75 -17.50 10.03
N VAL A 110 12.10 -17.59 8.87
CA VAL A 110 12.58 -18.41 7.74
C VAL A 110 13.93 -17.90 7.25
N ALA A 111 14.09 -16.58 7.08
CA ALA A 111 15.35 -15.99 6.63
C ALA A 111 16.49 -16.27 7.62
N LEU A 112 16.24 -16.13 8.93
CA LEU A 112 17.23 -16.45 9.97
C LEU A 112 17.59 -17.93 10.00
N ALA A 113 16.62 -18.84 9.81
CA ALA A 113 16.87 -20.28 9.75
C ALA A 113 17.73 -20.67 8.55
N VAL A 114 17.47 -20.10 7.37
CA VAL A 114 18.22 -20.35 6.13
C VAL A 114 19.66 -19.84 6.24
N VAL A 115 19.85 -18.61 6.71
CA VAL A 115 21.18 -18.02 6.92
C VAL A 115 21.94 -18.74 8.04
N GLY A 116 21.25 -19.10 9.13
CA GLY A 116 21.84 -19.85 10.24
C GLY A 116 22.27 -21.27 9.86
N ALA A 117 21.63 -21.88 8.87
CA ALA A 117 22.04 -23.15 8.26
C ALA A 117 23.23 -23.02 7.28
N GLY A 118 23.78 -21.81 7.10
CA GLY A 118 24.91 -21.54 6.20
C GLY A 118 24.53 -21.45 4.72
N SER A 119 23.23 -21.43 4.42
CA SER A 119 22.73 -21.33 3.05
C SER A 119 22.40 -19.89 2.64
N GLN A 120 22.59 -19.57 1.35
CA GLN A 120 22.18 -18.29 0.79
C GLN A 120 20.65 -18.25 0.68
N LEU A 121 20.07 -17.05 0.83
CA LEU A 121 18.63 -16.87 0.64
C LEU A 121 18.26 -17.18 -0.82
N PRO A 122 17.32 -18.11 -1.08
CA PRO A 122 16.93 -18.48 -2.44
C PRO A 122 16.10 -17.39 -3.14
N TRP A 123 15.62 -16.39 -2.39
CA TRP A 123 14.79 -15.31 -2.92
C TRP A 123 15.58 -14.00 -3.00
N PRO A 124 15.90 -13.50 -4.21
CA PRO A 124 16.73 -12.31 -4.39
C PRO A 124 16.08 -11.00 -3.87
N THR A 125 14.78 -11.02 -3.59
CA THR A 125 14.04 -9.89 -3.03
C THR A 125 13.90 -9.91 -1.51
N VAL A 126 14.41 -10.95 -0.86
CA VAL A 126 14.50 -11.03 0.60
C VAL A 126 15.94 -10.70 0.98
N LYS A 127 16.15 -9.61 1.70
CA LYS A 127 17.46 -9.25 2.26
C LYS A 127 17.35 -9.28 3.78
N MET A 128 18.47 -9.53 4.45
CA MET A 128 18.48 -9.49 5.90
C MET A 128 18.42 -8.02 6.36
N PRO A 129 17.37 -7.59 7.08
CA PRO A 129 17.29 -6.23 7.57
C PRO A 129 18.25 -6.02 8.74
N THR A 130 18.72 -4.79 8.91
CA THR A 130 19.35 -4.36 10.17
C THR A 130 18.29 -4.23 11.27
N ALA A 131 18.71 -4.18 12.55
CA ALA A 131 17.76 -3.96 13.65
C ALA A 131 16.97 -2.66 13.50
N PHE A 132 17.64 -1.58 13.05
CA PHE A 132 17.01 -0.28 12.86
C PHE A 132 15.96 -0.32 11.74
N SER A 133 16.29 -0.90 10.60
CA SER A 133 15.38 -0.98 9.47
C SER A 133 14.24 -1.98 9.65
N ALA A 134 14.46 -3.06 10.40
CA ALA A 134 13.40 -3.96 10.83
C ALA A 134 12.34 -3.20 11.66
N VAL A 135 12.78 -2.32 12.58
CA VAL A 135 11.88 -1.46 13.36
C VAL A 135 11.15 -0.47 12.44
N GLN A 136 11.85 0.16 11.49
CA GLN A 136 11.22 1.08 10.54
C GLN A 136 10.15 0.39 9.67
N GLN A 137 10.39 -0.86 9.26
CA GLN A 137 9.42 -1.65 8.51
C GLN A 137 8.22 -2.06 9.37
N LEU A 138 8.46 -2.50 10.61
CA LEU A 138 7.39 -2.85 11.56
C LEU A 138 6.45 -1.68 11.87
N LEU A 139 6.98 -0.46 11.86
CA LEU A 139 6.24 0.78 12.08
C LEU A 139 5.68 1.40 10.79
N PHE A 140 5.84 0.75 9.64
CA PHE A 140 5.45 1.28 8.32
C PHE A 140 6.08 2.65 7.98
N ILE A 141 7.26 2.97 8.54
CA ILE A 141 7.98 4.27 8.38
C ILE A 141 8.86 4.28 7.14
N ASP A 142 9.56 3.19 6.84
CA ASP A 142 10.40 3.08 5.65
C ASP A 142 9.89 1.94 4.76
N PRO A 143 9.46 2.22 3.50
CA PRO A 143 9.07 1.17 2.57
C PRO A 143 10.28 0.54 1.88
N LYS A 144 11.53 0.97 2.18
CA LYS A 144 12.72 0.40 1.56
C LYS A 144 12.79 -1.09 1.81
N ASN A 145 12.99 -1.80 0.71
CA ASN A 145 12.87 -3.25 0.52
C ASN A 145 13.98 -4.03 1.24
N GLU A 146 13.99 -4.04 2.56
CA GLU A 146 14.97 -4.81 3.32
C GLU A 146 14.51 -6.26 3.48
N LEU A 147 13.47 -6.55 4.28
CA LEU A 147 13.05 -7.95 4.45
C LEU A 147 12.29 -8.52 3.24
N CYS A 148 11.35 -7.77 2.66
CA CYS A 148 10.59 -8.24 1.50
C CYS A 148 10.22 -7.07 0.59
N GLY A 149 10.60 -7.18 -0.69
CA GLY A 149 10.36 -6.16 -1.69
C GLY A 149 8.89 -5.88 -2.03
N SER A 150 7.94 -6.67 -1.51
CA SER A 150 6.51 -6.50 -1.77
C SER A 150 5.78 -5.74 -0.63
N PHE A 151 6.43 -5.46 0.50
CA PHE A 151 5.79 -4.79 1.64
C PHE A 151 5.58 -3.28 1.45
N TRP A 152 6.25 -2.67 0.48
CA TRP A 152 6.16 -1.25 0.20
C TRP A 152 4.72 -0.79 -0.10
N THR A 153 3.95 -1.58 -0.86
CA THR A 153 2.55 -1.24 -1.21
C THR A 153 1.66 -1.22 0.03
N LEU A 154 1.84 -2.19 0.92
CA LEU A 154 1.09 -2.30 2.16
C LEU A 154 1.42 -1.15 3.13
N ALA A 155 2.68 -0.74 3.20
CA ALA A 155 3.09 0.40 4.01
C ALA A 155 2.48 1.71 3.52
N ILE A 156 2.41 1.91 2.20
CA ILE A 156 1.71 3.05 1.59
C ILE A 156 0.22 2.99 1.91
N GLU A 157 -0.41 1.83 1.78
CA GLU A 157 -1.84 1.64 2.09
C GLU A 157 -2.13 1.99 3.56
N PHE A 158 -1.30 1.49 4.49
CA PHE A 158 -1.40 1.80 5.91
C PHE A 158 -1.30 3.30 6.21
N ARG A 159 -0.35 4.00 5.58
CA ARG A 159 -0.21 5.46 5.72
C ARG A 159 -1.41 6.20 5.20
N TRP A 160 -1.97 5.79 4.06
CA TRP A 160 -3.18 6.40 3.52
C TRP A 160 -4.39 6.20 4.43
N TYR A 161 -4.50 5.06 5.12
CA TYR A 161 -5.56 4.85 6.13
C TYR A 161 -5.45 5.80 7.33
N LEU A 162 -4.27 6.33 7.64
CA LEU A 162 -4.06 7.32 8.70
C LEU A 162 -4.12 8.77 8.18
N ALA A 163 -3.53 9.03 7.02
CA ALA A 163 -3.47 10.36 6.42
C ALA A 163 -4.85 10.84 5.94
N PHE A 164 -5.62 9.97 5.28
CA PHE A 164 -6.95 10.30 4.76
C PHE A 164 -7.92 10.81 5.85
N PRO A 165 -8.06 10.17 7.03
CA PRO A 165 -8.90 10.70 8.09
C PRO A 165 -8.41 12.05 8.63
N CYS A 166 -7.10 12.24 8.78
CA CYS A 166 -6.53 13.51 9.23
C CYS A 166 -6.81 14.64 8.22
N LEU A 167 -6.64 14.36 6.93
CA LEU A 167 -6.94 15.31 5.85
C LEU A 167 -8.42 15.66 5.80
N LEU A 168 -9.30 14.65 5.94
CA LEU A 168 -10.73 14.87 5.94
C LEU A 168 -11.18 15.67 7.17
N TRP A 169 -10.67 15.33 8.36
CA TRP A 169 -10.93 16.10 9.57
C TRP A 169 -10.46 17.55 9.45
N LEU A 170 -9.28 17.77 8.85
CA LEU A 170 -8.75 19.10 8.58
C LEU A 170 -9.65 19.87 7.61
N TRP A 171 -10.10 19.24 6.52
CA TRP A 171 -11.00 19.85 5.55
C TRP A 171 -12.33 20.27 6.18
N ILE A 172 -12.89 19.44 7.07
CA ILE A 172 -14.14 19.72 7.78
C ILE A 172 -14.00 20.90 8.75
N ARG A 173 -12.86 21.00 9.44
CA ARG A 173 -12.66 21.98 10.51
C ARG A 173 -12.05 23.30 10.03
N SER A 174 -11.23 23.26 8.99
CA SER A 174 -10.63 24.44 8.38
C SER A 174 -10.21 24.17 6.91
N PRO A 175 -11.04 24.56 5.92
CA PRO A 175 -10.69 24.39 4.51
C PRO A 175 -9.44 25.20 4.12
N ILE A 176 -9.12 26.27 4.85
CA ILE A 176 -7.93 27.10 4.65
C ILE A 176 -6.66 26.32 5.05
N LEU A 177 -6.68 25.63 6.19
CA LEU A 177 -5.55 24.79 6.59
C LEU A 177 -5.38 23.59 5.65
N PHE A 178 -6.47 23.03 5.15
CA PHE A 178 -6.41 22.00 4.11
C PHE A 178 -5.75 22.52 2.82
N ALA A 179 -6.16 23.70 2.35
CA ALA A 179 -5.53 24.35 1.20
C ALA A 179 -4.05 24.68 1.46
N ALA A 180 -3.69 25.14 2.65
CA ALA A 180 -2.31 25.42 3.04
C ALA A 180 -1.44 24.15 3.09
N VAL A 181 -1.98 23.03 3.57
CA VAL A 181 -1.30 21.72 3.52
C VAL A 181 -1.13 21.25 2.07
N GLY A 182 -2.14 21.45 1.21
CA GLY A 182 -2.05 21.15 -0.22
C GLY A 182 -0.98 21.99 -0.93
N VAL A 183 -0.98 23.30 -0.70
CA VAL A 183 0.01 24.25 -1.26
C VAL A 183 1.40 23.96 -0.69
N GLY A 184 1.51 23.65 0.60
CA GLY A 184 2.76 23.27 1.25
C GLY A 184 3.32 21.98 0.66
N SER A 185 2.49 20.95 0.46
CA SER A 185 2.90 19.71 -0.20
C SER A 185 3.37 19.95 -1.63
N TYR A 186 2.67 20.79 -2.39
CA TYR A 186 3.06 21.15 -3.76
C TYR A 186 4.38 21.94 -3.79
N SER A 187 4.58 22.83 -2.82
CA SER A 187 5.79 23.66 -2.70
C SER A 187 7.00 22.89 -2.21
N VAL A 188 6.80 21.81 -1.42
CA VAL A 188 7.87 20.94 -0.93
C VAL A 188 8.28 19.88 -1.96
N HIS A 189 7.38 19.50 -2.89
CA HIS A 189 7.65 18.54 -3.96
C HIS A 189 8.97 18.78 -4.74
N PRO A 190 9.32 20.02 -5.16
CA PRO A 190 10.61 20.28 -5.82
C PRO A 190 11.83 20.20 -4.88
N PHE A 191 11.64 20.22 -3.57
CA PHE A 191 12.72 20.10 -2.57
C PHE A 191 12.88 18.66 -2.03
N THR A 192 11.82 17.84 -2.11
CA THR A 192 11.83 16.42 -1.71
C THR A 192 12.04 15.44 -2.86
N SER A 193 12.32 15.91 -4.07
CA SER A 193 12.87 15.08 -5.15
C SER A 193 14.32 14.66 -4.85
N LEU A 194 14.52 13.99 -3.72
CA LEU A 194 15.49 12.90 -3.69
C LEU A 194 14.90 11.80 -4.61
N PRO A 195 15.71 11.17 -5.46
CA PRO A 195 15.28 10.41 -6.63
C PRO A 195 14.50 9.15 -6.25
N VAL A 196 13.22 9.30 -5.93
CA VAL A 196 12.26 8.18 -5.78
C VAL A 196 11.48 8.00 -7.08
N ALA A 197 11.44 9.03 -7.94
CA ALA A 197 10.81 8.97 -9.26
C ALA A 197 11.70 8.31 -10.35
N ASP A 198 12.99 8.09 -10.09
CA ASP A 198 13.93 7.56 -11.09
C ASP A 198 14.13 6.03 -11.02
N PHE A 199 13.28 5.30 -10.30
CA PHE A 199 13.44 3.83 -10.22
C PHE A 199 13.28 3.15 -11.59
N TRP A 200 12.50 3.73 -12.51
CA TRP A 200 12.31 3.23 -13.88
C TRP A 200 13.32 3.80 -14.89
N VAL A 201 13.77 5.04 -14.69
CA VAL A 201 14.72 5.72 -15.60
C VAL A 201 16.14 5.19 -15.39
N ILE A 202 16.56 4.91 -14.16
CA ILE A 202 17.92 4.38 -13.89
C ILE A 202 18.04 2.91 -14.30
N ALA A 203 16.97 2.12 -14.12
CA ALA A 203 16.95 0.71 -14.53
C ALA A 203 16.98 0.52 -16.05
N SER A 204 16.41 1.45 -16.83
CA SER A 204 16.45 1.41 -18.29
C SER A 204 17.78 1.91 -18.87
N VAL A 205 18.46 2.85 -18.21
CA VAL A 205 19.75 3.39 -18.66
C VAL A 205 20.91 2.42 -18.43
N HIS A 206 20.88 1.57 -17.39
CA HIS A 206 21.98 0.64 -17.10
C HIS A 206 21.99 -0.64 -17.97
N VAL A 207 20.88 -0.96 -18.64
CA VAL A 207 20.79 -2.14 -19.54
C VAL A 207 21.25 -1.81 -20.97
N GLY A 208 21.34 -0.53 -21.34
CA GLY A 208 21.74 -0.09 -22.69
C GLY A 208 23.25 0.00 -22.95
N ASN A 209 24.11 -0.01 -21.92
CA ASN A 209 25.53 0.40 -22.06
C ASN A 209 26.55 -0.75 -22.11
N HIS A 210 26.12 -2.01 -22.26
CA HIS A 210 27.03 -3.16 -22.40
C HIS A 210 26.94 -3.85 -23.78
N ARG A 211 26.47 -3.14 -24.80
CA ARG A 211 26.55 -3.57 -26.21
C ARG A 211 27.20 -2.48 -27.05
N GLY A 212 28.50 -2.32 -26.85
CA GLY A 212 29.41 -1.52 -27.67
C GLY A 212 30.79 -2.12 -27.59
#